data_AF-A0A1S2P2D0-F1
#
_entry.id   AF-A0A1S2P2D0-F1
#
_cell.length_a   1.000
_cell.length_b   1.000
_cell.length_c   1.000
_cell.angle_alpha   90.00
_cell.angle_beta   90.00
_cell.angle_gamma   90.00
#
_symmetry.space_group_name_H-M   'P 1'
#
loop_
_entity.id
_entity.type
_entity.pdbx_description
1 polymer ?
#
loop_
_entity_poly.entity_id
_entity_poly.type
_entity_poly.pdbx_seq_one_letter_code
_entity_poly.pdbx_strand_id
1 'polypeptide(L)'
;MPPGGTTPAGSPVIEGTVIRLQVDHLPNGGDPKSLWLWWSQSTVTPADIDLAWQAFLRRFDIEHFFRMIKQTLGWTAPKLRDPEAADHWTWLITAAYTQLRLARPLAVDLRRPWERPVPSNRLTPARVRRGVPTPARQDLHPGQSTETLPARPGRPPGSKNRRPVDRYDVGLLPVTGELHRRPTHHQLGTKPRRTG
;
A
#
# COMPACT_ATOMS: atom_id res chain seq x y z
N MET A 1 33.65 -20.97 47.52
CA MET A 1 32.61 -21.32 46.55
C MET A 1 32.30 -20.07 45.75
N PRO A 2 32.78 -19.91 44.49
CA PRO A 2 32.49 -18.71 43.71
C PRO A 2 31.09 -18.82 43.06
N PRO A 3 30.36 -17.70 42.90
CA PRO A 3 29.04 -17.69 42.29
C PRO A 3 29.13 -17.94 40.77
N GLY A 4 28.25 -18.81 40.27
CA GLY A 4 28.17 -19.18 38.86
C GLY A 4 27.74 -18.00 37.99
N GLY A 5 28.63 -17.59 37.08
CA GLY A 5 28.31 -16.65 36.02
C GLY A 5 27.43 -17.31 34.96
N THR A 6 26.29 -16.70 34.66
CA THR A 6 25.46 -17.03 33.50
C THR A 6 26.16 -16.54 32.24
N THR A 7 26.69 -17.46 31.43
CA THR A 7 27.12 -17.16 30.07
C THR A 7 25.92 -16.63 29.27
N PRO A 8 26.00 -15.46 28.61
CA PRO A 8 24.92 -15.01 27.75
C PRO A 8 24.73 -16.05 26.63
N ALA A 9 23.51 -16.59 26.52
CA ALA A 9 23.17 -17.55 25.47
C ALA A 9 23.48 -16.93 24.10
N GLY A 10 24.38 -17.56 23.35
CA GLY A 10 24.72 -17.11 22.00
C GLY A 10 23.50 -17.12 21.08
N SER A 11 23.46 -16.22 20.10
CA SER A 11 22.40 -16.18 19.08
C SER A 11 22.25 -17.54 18.40
N PRO A 12 21.02 -18.01 18.11
CA PRO A 12 20.82 -19.29 17.47
C PRO A 12 21.43 -19.29 16.05
N VAL A 13 22.22 -20.32 15.75
CA VAL A 13 22.67 -20.59 14.38
C VAL A 13 21.49 -21.18 13.61
N ILE A 14 21.12 -20.53 12.50
CA ILE A 14 20.03 -20.99 11.63
C ILE A 14 20.66 -21.56 10.35
N GLU A 15 20.51 -22.86 10.15
CA GLU A 15 20.88 -23.53 8.90
C GLU A 15 19.96 -23.11 7.76
N GLY A 16 20.50 -22.99 6.55
CA GLY A 16 19.73 -22.61 5.37
C GLY A 16 20.54 -22.71 4.08
N THR A 17 19.85 -22.55 2.96
CA THR A 17 20.41 -22.64 1.61
C THR A 17 20.62 -21.24 1.04
N VAL A 18 21.76 -21.05 0.37
CA VAL A 18 22.06 -19.84 -0.41
C VAL A 18 21.98 -20.17 -1.90
N ILE A 19 21.13 -19.45 -2.62
CA ILE A 19 20.89 -19.64 -4.06
C ILE A 19 21.50 -18.46 -4.82
N ARG A 20 22.38 -18.75 -5.79
CA ARG A 20 22.94 -17.75 -6.70
C ARG A 20 22.10 -17.67 -7.98
N LEU A 21 21.51 -16.51 -8.25
CA LEU A 21 20.86 -16.22 -9.53
C LEU A 21 21.85 -15.44 -10.40
N GLN A 22 22.25 -16.06 -11.50
CA GLN A 22 22.99 -15.41 -12.56
C GLN A 22 21.98 -14.76 -13.50
N VAL A 23 22.22 -13.50 -13.83
CA VAL A 23 21.41 -12.74 -14.76
C VAL A 23 22.22 -12.63 -16.04
N ASP A 24 21.66 -13.07 -17.17
CA ASP A 24 22.39 -13.02 -18.45
C ASP A 24 22.31 -11.64 -19.10
N HIS A 25 21.18 -10.94 -18.93
CA HIS A 25 20.93 -9.67 -19.62
C HIS A 25 19.99 -8.76 -18.82
N LEU A 26 20.37 -7.48 -18.69
CA LEU A 26 19.50 -6.44 -18.14
C LEU A 26 18.89 -5.60 -19.27
N PRO A 27 17.58 -5.28 -19.24
CA PRO A 27 16.92 -4.49 -20.30
C PRO A 27 17.52 -3.09 -20.55
N ASN A 28 18.26 -2.54 -19.57
CA ASN A 28 18.90 -1.24 -19.67
C ASN A 28 20.37 -1.31 -20.15
N GLY A 29 20.86 -2.50 -20.53
CA GLY A 29 22.23 -2.70 -21.03
C GLY A 29 23.33 -2.60 -19.96
N GLY A 30 22.97 -2.58 -18.67
CA GLY A 30 23.95 -2.58 -17.58
C GLY A 30 24.60 -3.95 -17.37
N ASP A 31 25.76 -3.95 -16.70
CA ASP A 31 26.47 -5.18 -16.31
C ASP A 31 25.64 -5.99 -15.30
N PRO A 32 25.22 -7.23 -15.64
CA PRO A 32 24.32 -7.99 -14.80
C PRO A 32 25.03 -8.59 -13.59
N LYS A 33 24.82 -7.97 -12.43
CA LYS A 33 25.31 -8.51 -11.15
C LYS A 33 24.46 -9.71 -10.73
N SER A 34 25.14 -10.75 -10.23
CA SER A 34 24.46 -11.90 -9.63
C SER A 34 23.66 -11.47 -8.39
N LEU A 35 22.50 -12.09 -8.22
CA LEU A 35 21.66 -11.92 -7.04
C LEU A 35 21.82 -13.16 -6.15
N TRP A 36 21.75 -12.96 -4.85
CA TRP A 36 21.85 -14.03 -3.85
C TRP A 36 20.57 -14.08 -3.04
N LEU A 37 19.92 -15.25 -2.99
CA LEU A 37 18.76 -15.50 -2.14
C LEU A 37 19.17 -16.41 -1.00
N TRP A 38 18.57 -16.18 0.17
CA TRP A 38 18.67 -17.08 1.31
C TRP A 38 17.31 -17.73 1.56
N TRP A 39 17.32 -19.02 1.88
CA TRP A 39 16.14 -19.80 2.24
C TRP A 39 16.44 -20.62 3.49
N SER A 40 15.53 -20.58 4.47
CA SER A 40 15.59 -21.36 5.71
C SER A 40 15.56 -22.88 5.56
N GLN A 41 15.23 -23.44 4.38
CA GLN A 41 15.31 -24.88 4.19
C GLN A 41 16.75 -25.31 3.86
N SER A 42 17.24 -26.33 4.57
CA SER A 42 18.57 -26.91 4.38
C SER A 42 18.60 -28.00 3.30
N THR A 43 17.46 -28.62 3.00
CA THR A 43 17.33 -29.67 1.97
C THR A 43 16.48 -29.18 0.80
N VAL A 44 17.11 -28.45 -0.11
CA VAL A 44 16.45 -27.85 -1.28
C VAL A 44 16.61 -28.77 -2.49
N THR A 45 15.50 -29.11 -3.15
CA THR A 45 15.49 -29.85 -4.42
C THR A 45 15.60 -28.91 -5.63
N PRO A 46 15.87 -29.40 -6.85
CA PRO A 46 15.83 -28.54 -8.05
C PRO A 46 14.48 -27.83 -8.26
N ALA A 47 13.36 -28.50 -7.96
CA ALA A 47 12.03 -27.93 -8.05
C ALA A 47 11.83 -26.78 -7.05
N ASP A 48 12.43 -26.89 -5.87
CA ASP A 48 12.42 -25.84 -4.86
C ASP A 48 13.20 -24.61 -5.35
N ILE A 49 14.37 -24.79 -5.96
CA ILE A 49 15.14 -23.70 -6.58
C ILE A 49 14.29 -22.99 -7.64
N ASP A 50 13.59 -23.76 -8.47
CA ASP A 50 12.70 -23.22 -9.51
C ASP A 50 11.58 -22.35 -8.94
N LEU A 51 10.93 -22.85 -7.89
CA LEU A 51 9.91 -22.10 -7.17
C LEU A 51 10.48 -20.82 -6.56
N ALA A 52 11.66 -20.89 -5.93
CA ALA A 52 12.28 -19.77 -5.22
C ALA A 52 12.61 -18.59 -6.16
N TRP A 53 13.22 -18.85 -7.33
CA TRP A 53 13.54 -17.77 -8.25
C TRP A 53 12.27 -17.19 -8.91
N GLN A 54 11.29 -18.04 -9.24
CA GLN A 54 10.01 -17.57 -9.77
C GLN A 54 9.27 -16.68 -8.75
N ALA A 55 9.22 -17.11 -7.49
CA ALA A 55 8.65 -16.32 -6.39
C ALA A 55 9.40 -14.99 -6.21
N PHE A 56 10.73 -15.01 -6.30
CA PHE A 56 11.53 -13.78 -6.27
C PHE A 56 11.16 -12.81 -7.40
N LEU A 57 10.92 -13.30 -8.62
CA LEU A 57 10.47 -12.44 -9.72
C LEU A 57 9.06 -11.88 -9.50
N ARG A 58 8.19 -12.60 -8.81
CA ARG A 58 6.84 -12.10 -8.44
C ARG A 58 6.88 -11.06 -7.32
N ARG A 59 7.99 -10.86 -6.61
CA ARG A 59 8.09 -9.87 -5.51
C ARG A 59 7.70 -8.45 -5.96
N PHE A 60 7.97 -8.10 -7.22
CA PHE A 60 7.65 -6.77 -7.74
C PHE A 60 6.14 -6.57 -8.00
N ASP A 61 5.35 -7.65 -8.00
CA ASP A 61 3.89 -7.56 -8.13
C ASP A 61 3.26 -6.78 -6.95
N ILE A 62 3.90 -6.76 -5.77
CA ILE A 62 3.41 -5.96 -4.62
C ILE A 62 3.53 -4.45 -4.89
N GLU A 63 4.58 -4.02 -5.58
CA GLU A 63 4.76 -2.62 -5.97
C GLU A 63 3.72 -2.21 -6.99
N HIS A 64 3.44 -3.10 -7.94
CA HIS A 64 2.35 -2.90 -8.90
C HIS A 64 0.97 -2.88 -8.22
N PHE A 65 0.76 -3.70 -7.19
CA PHE A 65 -0.44 -3.66 -6.37
C PHE A 65 -0.57 -2.30 -5.67
N PHE A 66 0.45 -1.85 -4.93
CA PHE A 66 0.41 -0.56 -4.24
C PHE A 66 0.20 0.61 -5.20
N ARG A 67 0.88 0.60 -6.35
CA ARG A 67 0.71 1.61 -7.40
C ARG A 67 -0.74 1.63 -7.91
N MET A 68 -1.32 0.47 -8.21
CA MET A 68 -2.69 0.35 -8.69
C MET A 68 -3.70 0.90 -7.67
N ILE A 69 -3.63 0.45 -6.42
CA ILE A 69 -4.61 0.83 -5.40
C ILE A 69 -4.51 2.32 -5.04
N LYS A 70 -3.30 2.88 -4.99
CA LYS A 70 -3.07 4.32 -4.72
C LYS A 70 -3.54 5.19 -5.88
N GLN A 71 -3.07 4.90 -7.09
CA GLN A 71 -3.24 5.80 -8.24
C GLN A 71 -4.58 5.64 -8.94
N THR A 72 -5.15 4.43 -8.95
CA THR A 72 -6.33 4.12 -9.77
C THR A 72 -7.58 3.86 -8.94
N LEU A 73 -7.46 3.13 -7.83
CA LEU A 73 -8.63 2.80 -6.98
C LEU A 73 -8.88 3.85 -5.90
N GLY A 74 -7.96 4.80 -5.69
CA GLY A 74 -8.17 5.91 -4.77
C GLY A 74 -7.98 5.52 -3.30
N TRP A 75 -7.06 4.58 -2.99
CA TRP A 75 -6.77 4.19 -1.61
C TRP A 75 -6.48 5.41 -0.71
N THR A 76 -5.79 6.43 -1.21
CA THR A 76 -5.46 7.66 -0.47
C THR A 76 -6.40 8.83 -0.76
N ALA A 77 -7.50 8.60 -1.48
CA ALA A 77 -8.44 9.67 -1.86
C ALA A 77 -9.35 10.15 -0.72
N PRO A 78 -9.95 9.29 0.13
CA PRO A 78 -10.84 9.76 1.18
C PRO A 78 -10.06 10.36 2.35
N LYS A 79 -10.62 11.41 2.94
CA LYS A 79 -10.07 12.10 4.12
C LYS A 79 -10.67 11.49 5.40
N LEU A 80 -10.40 10.20 5.61
CA LEU A 80 -10.86 9.46 6.79
C LEU A 80 -10.12 9.98 8.03
N ARG A 81 -10.84 10.09 9.14
CA ARG A 81 -10.32 10.61 10.41
C ARG A 81 -10.28 9.54 11.50
N ASP A 82 -11.14 8.56 11.39
CA ASP A 82 -11.23 7.42 12.28
C ASP A 82 -10.35 6.26 11.75
N PRO A 83 -9.50 5.64 12.59
CA PRO A 83 -8.63 4.54 12.16
C PRO A 83 -9.41 3.31 11.69
N GLU A 84 -10.51 2.96 12.35
CA GLU A 84 -11.32 1.80 11.96
C GLU A 84 -11.94 2.01 10.57
N ALA A 85 -12.44 3.21 10.28
CA ALA A 85 -12.88 3.59 8.94
C ALA A 85 -11.76 3.48 7.88
N ALA A 86 -10.51 3.79 8.23
CA ALA A 86 -9.37 3.65 7.33
C ALA A 86 -9.03 2.17 7.02
N ASP A 87 -9.14 1.29 8.01
CA ASP A 87 -8.98 -0.16 7.83
C ASP A 87 -10.10 -0.73 6.95
N HIS A 88 -11.35 -0.38 7.24
CA HIS A 88 -12.49 -0.76 6.40
C HIS A 88 -12.33 -0.28 4.95
N TRP A 89 -11.85 0.95 4.75
CA TRP A 89 -11.55 1.45 3.41
C TRP A 89 -10.46 0.65 2.70
N THR A 90 -9.41 0.25 3.42
CA THR A 90 -8.36 -0.61 2.88
C THR A 90 -8.91 -1.97 2.45
N TRP A 91 -9.81 -2.57 3.23
CA TRP A 91 -10.50 -3.80 2.86
C TRP A 91 -11.38 -3.64 1.62
N LEU A 92 -12.15 -2.55 1.52
CA LEU A 92 -12.97 -2.26 0.33
C LEU A 92 -12.12 -2.13 -0.94
N ILE A 93 -10.99 -1.41 -0.85
CA ILE A 93 -10.06 -1.25 -1.97
C ILE A 93 -9.41 -2.58 -2.36
N THR A 94 -9.03 -3.40 -1.38
CA THR A 94 -8.45 -4.73 -1.61
C THR A 94 -9.48 -5.66 -2.27
N ALA A 95 -10.73 -5.65 -1.79
CA ALA A 95 -11.83 -6.41 -2.39
C ALA A 95 -12.09 -5.96 -3.84
N ALA A 96 -12.16 -4.66 -4.10
CA ALA A 96 -12.33 -4.12 -5.45
C ALA A 96 -11.17 -4.53 -6.38
N TYR A 97 -9.93 -4.48 -5.90
CA TYR A 97 -8.78 -4.96 -6.66
C TYR A 97 -8.91 -6.45 -7.02
N THR A 98 -9.30 -7.28 -6.05
CA THR A 98 -9.52 -8.72 -6.26
C THR A 98 -10.66 -8.98 -7.23
N GLN A 99 -11.77 -8.25 -7.13
CA GLN A 99 -12.87 -8.33 -8.08
C GLN A 99 -12.41 -8.01 -9.50
N LEU A 100 -11.58 -6.97 -9.70
CA LEU A 100 -11.01 -6.65 -11.01
C LEU A 100 -10.06 -7.74 -11.52
N ARG A 101 -9.31 -8.41 -10.64
CA ARG A 101 -8.47 -9.56 -11.02
C ARG A 101 -9.33 -10.73 -11.51
N LEU A 102 -10.41 -11.04 -10.80
CA LEU A 102 -11.33 -12.14 -11.11
C LEU A 102 -12.22 -11.85 -12.33
N ALA A 103 -12.58 -10.59 -12.56
CA ALA A 103 -13.38 -10.16 -13.71
C ALA A 103 -12.58 -10.11 -15.02
N ARG A 104 -11.26 -10.29 -14.98
CA ARG A 104 -10.38 -10.25 -16.16
C ARG A 104 -10.90 -11.04 -17.37
N PRO A 105 -11.27 -12.33 -17.27
CA PRO A 105 -11.76 -13.08 -18.43
C PRO A 105 -13.11 -12.59 -18.96
N LEU A 106 -13.88 -11.84 -18.16
CA LEU A 106 -15.21 -11.34 -18.51
C LEU A 106 -15.17 -9.92 -19.10
N ALA A 107 -14.06 -9.21 -18.94
CA ALA A 107 -13.96 -7.80 -19.31
C ALA A 107 -13.70 -7.62 -20.80
N VAL A 108 -14.50 -6.75 -21.43
CA VAL A 108 -14.23 -6.22 -22.77
C VAL A 108 -13.11 -5.19 -22.68
N ASP A 109 -12.06 -5.34 -23.48
CA ASP A 109 -10.92 -4.40 -23.49
C ASP A 109 -11.31 -3.07 -24.17
N LEU A 110 -11.82 -2.13 -23.38
CA LEU A 110 -12.06 -0.74 -23.80
C LEU A 110 -10.73 0.04 -23.83
N ARG A 111 -9.91 -0.31 -24.83
CA ARG A 111 -8.59 0.28 -25.08
C ARG A 111 -8.69 1.69 -25.66
N ARG A 112 -7.70 2.53 -25.36
CA ARG A 112 -7.51 3.81 -26.07
C ARG A 112 -6.95 3.57 -27.47
N PRO A 113 -7.11 4.50 -28.42
CA PRO A 113 -6.69 4.30 -29.81
C PRO A 113 -5.22 3.92 -29.99
N TRP A 114 -4.32 4.50 -29.18
CA TRP A 114 -2.88 4.25 -29.21
C TRP A 114 -2.43 3.07 -28.34
N GLU A 115 -3.34 2.44 -27.60
CA GLU A 115 -3.02 1.30 -26.74
C GLU A 115 -2.97 0.01 -27.58
N ARG A 116 -1.85 -0.72 -27.46
CA ARG A 116 -1.67 -2.02 -28.11
C ARG A 116 -2.74 -3.03 -27.63
N PRO A 117 -3.30 -3.87 -28.52
CA PRO A 117 -4.18 -4.97 -28.14
C PRO A 117 -3.46 -5.96 -27.22
N VAL A 118 -4.17 -6.48 -26.23
CA VAL A 118 -3.66 -7.47 -25.28
C VAL A 118 -4.72 -8.57 -25.14
N PRO A 119 -4.35 -9.86 -25.12
CA PRO A 119 -5.32 -10.92 -24.91
C PRO A 119 -6.00 -10.80 -23.54
N SER A 120 -7.24 -11.27 -23.44
CA SER A 120 -8.07 -11.13 -22.22
C SER A 120 -7.34 -11.61 -20.95
N ASN A 121 -6.62 -12.73 -21.03
CA ASN A 121 -5.84 -13.30 -19.93
C ASN A 121 -4.65 -12.44 -19.45
N ARG A 122 -4.25 -11.40 -20.21
CA ARG A 122 -3.15 -10.48 -19.86
C ARG A 122 -3.63 -9.04 -19.59
N LEU A 123 -4.94 -8.79 -19.54
CA LEU A 123 -5.46 -7.46 -19.21
C LEU A 123 -5.04 -7.04 -17.80
N THR A 124 -4.55 -5.81 -17.69
CA THR A 124 -4.19 -5.22 -16.40
C THR A 124 -5.46 -4.82 -15.64
N PRO A 125 -5.46 -4.83 -14.29
CA PRO A 125 -6.62 -4.41 -13.52
C PRO A 125 -7.16 -3.02 -13.90
N ALA A 126 -6.27 -2.10 -14.32
CA ALA A 126 -6.65 -0.78 -14.81
C ALA A 126 -7.41 -0.83 -16.15
N ARG A 127 -7.08 -1.74 -17.07
CA ARG A 127 -7.83 -1.95 -18.32
C ARG A 127 -9.17 -2.61 -18.06
N VAL A 128 -9.19 -3.66 -17.23
CA VAL A 128 -10.43 -4.33 -16.80
C VAL A 128 -11.40 -3.29 -16.22
N ARG A 129 -10.93 -2.42 -15.31
CA ARG A 129 -11.75 -1.36 -14.71
C ARG A 129 -12.40 -0.43 -15.74
N ARG A 130 -11.78 -0.18 -16.90
CA ARG A 130 -12.40 0.67 -17.94
C ARG A 130 -13.59 -0.02 -18.60
N GLY A 131 -13.49 -1.33 -18.78
CA GLY A 131 -14.59 -2.17 -19.30
C GLY A 131 -15.68 -2.48 -18.28
N VAL A 132 -15.39 -2.30 -16.99
CA VAL A 132 -16.40 -2.41 -15.93
C VAL A 132 -17.17 -1.09 -15.86
N PRO A 133 -18.48 -1.07 -16.18
CA PRO A 133 -19.27 0.13 -16.00
C PRO A 133 -19.21 0.56 -14.53
N THR A 134 -19.05 1.86 -14.28
CA THR A 134 -19.22 2.36 -12.92
C THR A 134 -20.69 2.14 -12.57
N PRO A 135 -21.04 1.41 -11.48
CA PRO A 135 -22.43 1.32 -11.06
C PRO A 135 -22.92 2.75 -10.90
N ALA A 136 -24.04 3.07 -11.54
CA ALA A 136 -24.62 4.40 -11.37
C ALA A 136 -24.84 4.58 -9.87
N ARG A 137 -24.61 5.79 -9.33
CA ARG A 137 -24.83 6.05 -7.90
C ARG A 137 -26.22 5.62 -7.42
N GLN A 138 -27.18 5.50 -8.33
CA GLN A 138 -28.53 5.00 -8.08
C GLN A 138 -28.57 3.54 -7.59
N ASP A 139 -27.66 2.67 -8.04
CA ASP A 139 -27.78 1.22 -7.82
C ASP A 139 -27.23 0.76 -6.45
N LEU A 140 -26.53 1.63 -5.73
CA LEU A 140 -25.93 1.34 -4.41
C LEU A 140 -26.74 1.93 -3.23
N HIS A 141 -27.91 2.53 -3.49
CA HIS A 141 -28.78 3.08 -2.44
C HIS A 141 -30.08 2.29 -2.34
N PRO A 142 -30.28 1.46 -1.29
CA PRO A 142 -31.63 1.01 -0.91
C PRO A 142 -32.47 2.13 -0.25
N GLY A 143 -31.93 3.36 -0.15
CA GLY A 143 -32.61 4.52 0.41
C GLY A 143 -33.06 5.49 -0.69
N GLN A 144 -34.33 5.85 -0.67
CA GLN A 144 -34.96 6.82 -1.55
C GLN A 144 -34.09 8.08 -1.74
N SER A 145 -34.08 8.57 -2.98
CA SER A 145 -33.39 9.79 -3.41
C SER A 145 -33.59 10.90 -2.38
N THR A 146 -32.50 11.43 -1.82
CA THR A 146 -32.58 12.58 -0.92
C THR A 146 -33.12 13.74 -1.75
N GLU A 147 -34.29 14.23 -1.38
CA GLU A 147 -34.92 15.39 -1.97
C GLU A 147 -33.89 16.53 -2.06
N THR A 148 -33.72 17.12 -3.24
CA THR A 148 -32.82 18.26 -3.44
C THR A 148 -33.39 19.46 -2.68
N LEU A 149 -33.01 19.59 -1.41
CA LEU A 149 -33.29 20.78 -0.63
C LEU A 149 -32.57 21.97 -1.30
N PRO A 150 -33.24 23.13 -1.46
CA PRO A 150 -32.59 24.33 -1.95
C PRO A 150 -31.35 24.65 -1.11
N ALA A 151 -30.30 25.14 -1.77
CA ALA A 151 -29.03 25.46 -1.14
C ALA A 151 -29.28 26.34 0.10
N ARG A 152 -28.94 25.83 1.29
CA ARG A 152 -29.07 26.63 2.52
C ARG A 152 -28.23 27.90 2.39
N PRO A 153 -28.70 29.03 2.95
CA PRO A 153 -27.90 30.23 3.07
C PRO A 153 -26.53 29.90 3.64
N GLY A 154 -25.49 30.40 2.97
CA GLY A 154 -24.11 30.24 3.41
C GLY A 154 -23.89 30.79 4.82
N ARG A 155 -22.80 30.37 5.45
CA ARG A 155 -22.42 30.84 6.78
C ARG A 155 -22.31 32.39 6.78
N PRO A 156 -22.94 33.09 7.74
CA PRO A 156 -22.85 34.55 7.82
C PRO A 156 -21.40 35.02 7.98
N PRO A 157 -20.99 36.11 7.29
CA PRO A 157 -19.68 36.73 7.48
C PRO A 157 -19.41 37.02 8.96
N GLY A 158 -18.21 36.70 9.44
CA GLY A 158 -17.80 36.94 10.84
C GLY A 158 -18.11 35.80 11.83
N SER A 159 -18.86 34.77 11.45
CA SER A 159 -19.11 33.63 12.35
C SER A 159 -17.95 32.64 12.37
N LYS A 160 -17.31 32.49 13.55
CA LYS A 160 -16.21 31.53 13.78
C LYS A 160 -16.76 30.16 14.17
N ASN A 161 -16.06 29.09 13.77
CA ASN A 161 -16.44 27.72 14.13
C ASN A 161 -16.23 27.50 15.64
N ARG A 162 -17.31 27.32 16.41
CA ARG A 162 -17.25 27.19 17.89
C ARG A 162 -16.89 25.78 18.37
N ARG A 163 -17.01 24.78 17.50
CA ARG A 163 -16.66 23.38 17.80
C ARG A 163 -15.46 22.97 16.95
N PRO A 164 -14.25 22.92 17.52
CA PRO A 164 -13.13 22.21 16.91
C PRO A 164 -13.53 20.76 16.65
N VAL A 165 -13.05 20.20 15.54
CA VAL A 165 -13.29 18.79 15.22
C VAL A 165 -12.28 17.93 15.98
N ASP A 166 -12.75 16.83 16.57
CA ASP A 166 -11.90 15.81 17.18
C ASP A 166 -10.87 15.31 16.17
N ARG A 167 -9.60 15.29 16.59
CA ARG A 167 -8.48 14.80 15.81
C ARG A 167 -7.92 13.57 16.51
N TYR A 168 -7.88 12.46 15.80
CA TYR A 168 -7.25 11.24 16.29
C TYR A 168 -5.75 11.34 16.05
N ASP A 169 -4.97 10.90 17.03
CA ASP A 169 -3.52 10.96 16.94
C ASP A 169 -3.02 9.90 15.96
N VAL A 170 -2.27 10.32 14.95
CA VAL A 170 -1.72 9.42 13.93
C VAL A 170 -0.35 8.97 14.42
N GLY A 171 -0.33 8.22 15.52
CA GLY A 171 0.90 7.77 16.17
C GLY A 171 1.50 6.54 15.48
N LEU A 172 2.74 6.64 15.03
CA LEU A 172 3.63 5.47 15.00
C LEU A 172 3.82 5.06 16.47
N LEU A 173 3.37 3.87 16.85
CA LEU A 173 3.66 3.31 18.18
C LEU A 173 5.18 3.05 18.25
N PRO A 174 5.95 3.77 19.08
CA PRO A 174 7.32 3.37 19.37
C PRO A 174 7.27 2.05 20.14
N VAL A 175 8.29 1.21 19.95
CA VAL A 175 8.44 -0.09 20.66
C VAL A 175 8.48 0.10 22.19
N THR A 176 8.84 1.28 22.65
CA THR A 176 8.66 1.75 24.03
C THR A 176 7.24 2.31 24.11
N GLY A 177 6.32 1.66 24.83
CA GLY A 177 4.87 1.93 24.83
C GLY A 177 4.38 3.29 25.33
N GLU A 178 5.12 4.37 25.09
CA GLU A 178 4.72 5.75 25.34
C GLU A 178 4.23 6.41 24.04
N LEU A 179 3.10 7.11 24.12
CA LEU A 179 2.55 7.90 23.03
C LEU A 179 3.51 9.05 22.66
N HIS A 180 3.92 9.11 21.40
CA HIS A 180 4.76 10.19 20.89
C HIS A 180 4.03 11.54 20.99
N ARG A 181 4.36 12.34 22.02
CA ARG A 181 3.76 13.65 22.25
C ARG A 181 4.45 14.72 21.40
N ARG A 182 3.76 15.24 20.40
CA ARG A 182 4.24 16.36 19.58
C ARG A 182 4.47 17.60 20.48
N PRO A 183 5.65 18.24 20.48
CA PRO A 183 5.92 19.36 21.39
C PRO A 183 5.01 20.55 21.07
N THR A 184 4.35 21.05 22.10
CA THR A 184 3.47 22.22 22.04
C THR A 184 4.33 23.49 22.08
N HIS A 185 4.08 24.38 21.13
CA HIS A 185 4.29 25.83 21.15
C HIS A 185 5.29 26.41 20.13
N HIS A 186 4.76 27.30 19.30
CA HIS A 186 5.48 28.38 18.64
C HIS A 186 6.07 29.31 19.70
N GLN A 187 7.36 29.22 20.02
CA GLN A 187 8.02 30.42 20.54
C GLN A 187 8.25 31.37 19.37
N LEU A 188 7.49 32.46 19.40
CA LEU A 188 7.71 33.66 18.61
C LEU A 188 9.17 34.11 18.75
N GLY A 189 9.83 34.28 17.61
CA GLY A 189 10.89 35.27 17.42
C GLY A 189 12.15 35.12 18.27
N THR A 190 13.14 34.39 17.78
CA THR A 190 14.51 34.92 17.64
C THR A 190 15.23 34.12 16.55
N LYS A 191 15.49 34.72 15.39
CA LYS A 191 16.55 34.24 14.50
C LYS A 191 17.86 34.90 14.94
N PRO A 192 18.91 34.14 15.25
CA PRO A 192 20.29 34.52 14.95
C PRO A 192 20.90 33.47 14.00
N ARG A 193 21.13 33.85 12.74
CA ARG A 193 22.43 34.29 12.16
C ARG A 193 23.49 33.18 12.17
N ARG A 194 23.81 32.74 10.94
CA ARG A 194 24.93 31.85 10.60
C ARG A 194 26.25 32.53 10.97
N THR A 195 27.12 31.80 11.67
CA THR A 195 28.52 32.15 11.86
C THR A 195 29.34 30.87 11.65
N GLY A 196 30.28 30.91 10.70
CA GLY A 196 31.21 29.83 10.37
C GLY A 196 30.60 28.71 9.54
#